data_AF-A0A2E2ZDM0-F1
#
_entry.id   AF-A0A2E2ZDM0-F1
#
_cell.length_a   1.000
_cell.length_b   1.000
_cell.length_c   1.000
_cell.angle_alpha   90.00
_cell.angle_beta   90.00
_cell.angle_gamma   90.00
#
_symmetry.space_group_name_H-M   'P 1'
#
loop_
_entity.id
_entity.type
_entity.pdbx_description
1 polymer ?
#
loop_
_entity_poly.entity_id
_entity_poly.type
_entity_poly.pdbx_seq_one_letter_code
_entity_poly.pdbx_strand_id
1 'polypeptide(L)'
;MPRLSLYKPERGADYKFLDNQILEMFTIGGTDINIHKYIGASNPDESDATADQPRYDQSSESNIQDLLFLENRDRKYDPDIYEMRAIYNVQDIDFDLSQFGLFLSNDTLMMTIHINSSVKTLGRKIMSGDVIELPHLKDEYAENDYSVALKRFYVVEDVNRAAEGFSPTWYPHLYRLKLKQIYDGQEFKEILDLPANEEEPGGNTLRDVLSTYEKEMQINNAVVQQAEADAPLSGYDISHYYSVAYNDDGTVNLKTADDADLDASNISTDASEVTDRPDRAGYSGYLLGTKDAPNGAPYGMGIQFPRQAEQGDYFLRSDFLPNRLFRYDGRKWVNQAQDVRMTMSNEIVRNTYKTQFINNEATNDIDGETIEERQSLSKALKPKADN
;
A
#
# COMPACT_ATOMS: atom_id res chain seq x y z
N MET A 1 54.66 -12.13 30.07
CA MET A 1 54.54 -11.71 31.50
C MET A 1 53.13 -11.17 31.71
N PRO A 2 52.38 -11.62 32.73
CA PRO A 2 51.15 -10.96 33.13
C PRO A 2 51.51 -9.56 33.64
N ARG A 3 51.02 -8.51 32.98
CA ARG A 3 51.14 -7.13 33.48
C ARG A 3 50.25 -7.00 34.74
N LEU A 4 50.63 -6.15 35.70
CA LEU A 4 49.74 -5.82 36.82
C LEU A 4 48.36 -5.45 36.26
N SER A 5 47.31 -6.06 36.80
CA SER A 5 45.95 -5.69 36.43
C SER A 5 45.70 -4.25 36.87
N LEU A 6 45.48 -3.37 35.90
CA LEU A 6 45.05 -1.99 36.12
C LEU A 6 43.53 -1.87 36.27
N TYR A 7 42.80 -2.99 36.14
CA TYR A 7 41.37 -3.03 36.37
C TYR A 7 41.07 -2.84 37.86
N LYS A 8 40.22 -1.86 38.14
CA LYS A 8 39.60 -1.65 39.45
C LYS A 8 38.10 -1.87 39.31
N PRO A 9 37.42 -2.51 40.29
CA PRO A 9 35.97 -2.70 40.25
C PRO A 9 35.16 -1.40 40.38
N GLU A 10 35.75 -0.37 40.98
CA GLU A 10 35.09 0.91 41.25
C GLU A 10 35.58 2.00 40.28
N ARG A 11 34.65 2.83 39.80
CA ARG A 11 34.95 4.01 38.97
C ARG A 11 35.45 5.16 39.85
N GLY A 12 36.75 5.18 40.09
CA GLY A 12 37.43 6.19 40.90
C GLY A 12 37.70 7.52 40.19
N ALA A 13 38.59 8.32 40.78
CA ALA A 13 39.04 9.59 40.21
C ALA A 13 39.85 9.40 38.92
N ASP A 14 40.52 8.27 38.76
CA ASP A 14 41.23 7.86 37.55
C ASP A 14 40.27 7.69 36.35
N TYR A 15 39.13 7.04 36.54
CA TYR A 15 38.09 6.95 35.51
C TYR A 15 37.62 8.34 35.08
N LYS A 16 37.29 9.21 36.04
CA LYS A 16 36.79 10.57 35.74
C LYS A 16 37.84 11.43 35.02
N PHE A 17 39.11 11.31 35.41
CA PHE A 17 40.20 12.02 34.76
C PHE A 17 40.32 11.61 33.28
N LEU A 18 40.35 10.30 33.01
CA LEU A 18 40.43 9.77 31.64
C LEU A 18 39.18 10.13 30.83
N ASP A 19 37.99 10.01 31.42
CA ASP A 19 36.72 10.36 30.80
C ASP A 19 36.67 11.83 30.36
N ASN A 20 37.11 12.75 31.23
CA ASN A 20 37.17 14.18 30.91
C ASN A 20 38.17 14.47 29.78
N GLN A 21 39.34 13.83 29.79
CA GLN A 21 40.33 14.01 28.73
C GLN A 21 39.83 13.48 27.39
N ILE A 22 39.12 12.36 27.39
CA ILE A 22 38.49 11.78 26.20
C ILE A 22 37.38 12.71 25.69
N LEU A 23 36.52 13.22 26.58
CA LEU A 23 35.47 14.18 26.23
C LEU A 23 36.05 15.42 25.54
N GLU A 24 37.17 15.96 26.03
CA GLU A 24 37.85 17.10 25.42
C GLU A 24 38.26 16.82 23.96
N MET A 25 38.65 15.58 23.62
CA MET A 25 38.95 15.20 22.23
C MET A 25 37.72 15.32 21.32
N PHE A 26 36.51 15.01 21.81
CA PHE A 26 35.26 15.24 21.08
C PHE A 26 34.91 16.72 21.01
N THR A 27 35.16 17.48 22.08
CA THR A 27 34.93 18.92 22.07
C THR A 27 35.80 19.62 21.03
N ILE A 28 37.05 19.21 20.85
CA ILE A 28 37.97 19.87 19.92
C ILE A 28 37.89 19.30 18.50
N GLY A 29 37.85 17.97 18.36
CA GLY A 29 37.97 17.28 17.08
C GLY A 29 36.69 16.67 16.52
N GLY A 30 35.59 16.68 17.29
CA GLY A 30 34.30 16.16 16.85
C GLY A 30 33.52 17.14 15.99
N THR A 31 32.60 16.60 15.19
CA THR A 31 31.56 17.36 14.47
C THR A 31 30.34 17.50 15.35
N ASP A 32 29.59 18.59 15.19
CA ASP A 32 28.31 18.77 15.84
C ASP A 32 27.26 17.83 15.21
N ILE A 33 26.40 17.26 16.05
CA ILE A 33 25.30 16.38 15.65
C ILE A 33 24.03 16.78 16.39
N ASN A 34 22.90 16.69 15.68
CA ASN A 34 21.57 16.93 16.22
C ASN A 34 20.88 15.59 16.41
N ILE A 35 20.30 15.35 17.58
CA ILE A 35 19.63 14.08 17.90
C ILE A 35 18.14 14.31 18.09
N HIS A 36 17.35 13.66 17.25
CA HIS A 36 15.92 13.47 17.41
C HIS A 36 15.70 12.22 18.26
N LYS A 37 15.36 12.44 19.53
CA LYS A 37 15.23 11.39 20.53
C LYS A 37 13.92 10.64 20.34
N TYR A 38 13.98 9.33 20.10
CA TYR A 38 12.81 8.47 19.98
C TYR A 38 12.12 8.30 21.35
N ILE A 39 10.79 8.50 21.42
CA ILE A 39 10.04 8.41 22.69
C ILE A 39 9.04 7.25 22.72
N GLY A 40 8.86 6.52 21.62
CA GLY A 40 7.92 5.40 21.50
C GLY A 40 7.05 5.51 20.25
N ALA A 41 6.10 4.61 20.08
CA ALA A 41 5.12 4.69 19.02
C ALA A 41 3.83 5.38 19.48
N SER A 42 3.04 5.90 18.53
CA SER A 42 1.71 6.41 18.82
C SER A 42 0.82 5.29 19.36
N ASN A 43 0.18 5.54 20.50
CA ASN A 43 -0.86 4.64 21.00
C ASN A 43 -2.13 4.80 20.15
N PRO A 44 -2.81 3.70 19.78
CA PRO A 44 -4.13 3.78 19.18
C PRO A 44 -5.16 4.31 20.19
N ASP A 45 -6.24 4.90 19.67
CA ASP A 45 -7.39 5.28 20.47
C ASP A 45 -8.10 4.05 21.04
N GLU A 46 -8.85 4.23 22.13
CA GLU A 46 -9.47 3.11 22.85
C GLU A 46 -10.44 2.30 21.99
N SER A 47 -11.12 2.96 21.04
CA SER A 47 -12.03 2.31 20.10
C SER A 47 -11.32 1.45 19.05
N ASP A 48 -10.05 1.77 18.78
CA ASP A 48 -9.29 1.24 17.65
C ASP A 48 -8.21 0.25 18.12
N ALA A 49 -8.01 0.14 19.44
CA ALA A 49 -7.09 -0.81 20.05
C ALA A 49 -7.57 -2.25 19.83
N THR A 50 -6.70 -3.07 19.24
CA THR A 50 -6.94 -4.49 19.00
C THR A 50 -5.92 -5.34 19.75
N ALA A 51 -6.08 -6.67 19.71
CA ALA A 51 -5.13 -7.58 20.36
C ALA A 51 -3.74 -7.56 19.70
N ASP A 52 -3.69 -7.28 18.40
CA ASP A 52 -2.48 -7.11 17.59
C ASP A 52 -1.93 -5.68 17.64
N GLN A 53 -2.77 -4.67 17.92
CA GLN A 53 -2.37 -3.27 18.11
C GLN A 53 -2.83 -2.76 19.49
N PRO A 54 -2.13 -3.14 20.56
CA PRO A 54 -2.55 -2.83 21.92
C PRO A 54 -2.33 -1.35 22.26
N ARG A 55 -3.20 -0.83 23.12
CA ARG A 55 -3.00 0.46 23.78
C ARG A 55 -2.23 0.26 25.09
N TYR A 56 -1.18 1.04 25.30
CA TYR A 56 -0.41 1.02 26.55
C TYR A 56 -0.80 2.19 27.47
N ASP A 57 -0.90 1.94 28.77
CA ASP A 57 -1.23 2.96 29.78
C ASP A 57 -0.16 4.06 29.88
N GLN A 58 1.10 3.72 29.60
CA GLN A 58 2.22 4.65 29.53
C GLN A 58 2.98 4.45 28.23
N SER A 59 3.22 5.55 27.52
CA SER A 59 4.12 5.57 26.37
C SER A 59 5.56 5.34 26.82
N SER A 60 6.19 4.29 26.30
CA SER A 60 7.61 4.02 26.49
C SER A 60 8.27 3.66 25.15
N GLU A 61 9.56 3.92 25.07
CA GLU A 61 10.42 3.62 23.92
C GLU A 61 10.51 2.12 23.59
N SER A 62 10.15 1.24 24.55
CA SER A 62 10.11 -0.22 24.34
C SER A 62 8.74 -0.75 23.91
N ASN A 63 7.70 0.09 23.88
CA ASN A 63 6.37 -0.36 23.48
C ASN A 63 6.36 -0.71 21.99
N ILE A 64 5.64 -1.79 21.67
CA ILE A 64 5.49 -2.27 20.29
C ILE A 64 4.07 -1.94 19.84
N GLN A 65 3.95 -1.17 18.76
CA GLN A 65 2.67 -0.74 18.19
C GLN A 65 1.95 -1.92 17.53
N ASP A 66 2.65 -2.68 16.70
CA ASP A 66 2.10 -3.84 16.01
C ASP A 66 2.80 -5.11 16.51
N LEU A 67 2.08 -5.91 17.31
CA LEU A 67 2.60 -7.16 17.87
C LEU A 67 2.67 -8.30 16.86
N LEU A 68 1.93 -8.21 15.75
CA LEU A 68 1.95 -9.24 14.70
C LEU A 68 3.24 -9.15 13.89
N PHE A 69 3.64 -7.92 13.53
CA PHE A 69 4.85 -7.65 12.75
C PHE A 69 6.05 -7.22 13.62
N LEU A 70 5.84 -7.04 14.93
CA LEU A 70 6.84 -6.59 15.90
C LEU A 70 7.50 -5.27 15.49
N GLU A 71 6.69 -4.35 14.98
CA GLU A 71 7.16 -3.08 14.43
C GLU A 71 6.47 -1.86 15.02
N ASN A 72 7.13 -0.72 14.86
CA ASN A 72 6.66 0.60 15.25
C ASN A 72 6.59 1.46 13.99
N ARG A 73 5.41 1.53 13.38
CA ARG A 73 5.12 2.26 12.14
C ARG A 73 4.95 3.76 12.36
N ASP A 74 4.35 4.16 13.49
CA ASP A 74 4.11 5.57 13.82
C ASP A 74 5.01 5.99 14.97
N ARG A 75 6.31 6.12 14.68
CA ARG A 75 7.29 6.54 15.68
C ARG A 75 7.07 8.00 16.07
N LYS A 76 7.27 8.26 17.35
CA LYS A 76 7.21 9.59 17.95
C LYS A 76 8.58 10.01 18.43
N TYR A 77 8.90 11.27 18.20
CA TYR A 77 10.13 11.89 18.63
C TYR A 77 9.88 12.99 19.66
N ASP A 78 10.86 13.22 20.52
CA ASP A 78 10.88 14.36 21.44
C ASP A 78 10.89 15.67 20.62
N PRO A 79 10.03 16.64 20.92
CA PRO A 79 10.05 17.94 20.23
C PRO A 79 11.37 18.69 20.42
N ASP A 80 12.07 18.48 21.54
CA ASP A 80 13.36 19.10 21.80
C ASP A 80 14.48 18.39 21.03
N ILE A 81 15.29 19.15 20.29
CA ILE A 81 16.46 18.65 19.56
C ILE A 81 17.68 18.72 20.48
N TYR A 82 18.41 17.61 20.59
CA TYR A 82 19.57 17.51 21.48
C TYR A 82 20.87 17.60 20.69
N GLU A 83 21.68 18.60 21.00
CA GLU A 83 22.99 18.80 20.36
C GLU A 83 24.11 18.10 21.13
N MET A 84 25.01 17.43 20.41
CA MET A 84 26.26 16.92 20.99
C MET A 84 27.36 16.78 19.92
N ARG A 85 28.57 16.41 20.35
CA ARG A 85 29.70 16.17 19.44
C ARG A 85 30.00 14.70 19.25
N ALA A 86 30.29 14.33 18.01
CA ALA A 86 30.60 12.97 17.61
C ALA A 86 31.77 12.94 16.63
N ILE A 87 32.36 11.76 16.45
CA ILE A 87 33.38 11.51 15.42
C ILE A 87 32.91 10.33 14.61
N TYR A 88 32.97 10.41 13.29
CA TYR A 88 32.65 9.29 12.41
C TYR A 88 33.67 9.22 11.28
N ASN A 89 33.87 8.02 10.74
CA ASN A 89 34.78 7.83 9.62
C ASN A 89 33.98 7.97 8.32
N VAL A 90 34.34 8.94 7.49
CA VAL A 90 33.91 8.96 6.10
C VAL A 90 34.74 7.91 5.38
N GLN A 91 34.10 6.86 4.85
CA GLN A 91 34.76 5.86 4.04
C GLN A 91 34.28 6.00 2.60
N ASP A 92 35.20 6.26 1.68
CA ASP A 92 34.93 6.23 0.24
C ASP A 92 34.98 4.77 -0.24
N ILE A 93 33.90 4.03 0.00
CA ILE A 93 33.77 2.63 -0.44
C ILE A 93 32.89 2.61 -1.69
N ASP A 94 33.53 2.50 -2.87
CA ASP A 94 32.89 2.31 -4.17
C ASP A 94 33.01 0.83 -4.58
N PHE A 95 32.11 -0.02 -4.07
CA PHE A 95 32.00 -1.42 -4.51
C PHE A 95 30.73 -1.60 -5.36
N ASP A 96 30.90 -1.50 -6.67
CA ASP A 96 29.95 -2.00 -7.67
C ASP A 96 30.31 -3.46 -8.02
N LEU A 97 29.54 -4.40 -7.49
CA LEU A 97 29.57 -5.81 -7.86
C LEU A 97 28.42 -6.09 -8.83
N SER A 98 28.54 -5.59 -10.05
CA SER A 98 27.69 -5.90 -11.20
C SER A 98 27.73 -7.39 -11.66
N GLN A 99 28.13 -8.32 -10.78
CA GLN A 99 28.03 -9.77 -11.00
C GLN A 99 27.52 -10.48 -9.73
N PHE A 100 26.27 -10.94 -9.84
CA PHE A 100 25.50 -11.86 -8.98
C PHE A 100 26.15 -12.29 -7.64
N GLY A 101 25.60 -11.77 -6.55
CA GLY A 101 25.54 -12.52 -5.28
C GLY A 101 26.21 -11.90 -4.06
N LEU A 102 26.38 -10.58 -3.99
CA LEU A 102 26.76 -9.91 -2.74
C LEU A 102 25.97 -8.60 -2.60
N PHE A 103 24.90 -8.62 -1.80
CA PHE A 103 24.20 -7.39 -1.40
C PHE A 103 25.06 -6.67 -0.38
N LEU A 104 25.78 -5.62 -0.79
CA LEU A 104 26.43 -4.70 0.13
C LEU A 104 25.43 -3.59 0.49
N SER A 105 25.13 -3.47 1.78
CA SER A 105 24.40 -2.31 2.32
C SER A 105 25.33 -1.10 2.29
N ASN A 106 25.42 -0.41 1.15
CA ASN A 106 26.37 0.68 0.87
C ASN A 106 26.12 1.99 1.65
N ASP A 107 25.30 1.98 2.71
CA ASP A 107 24.80 3.21 3.33
C ASP A 107 24.76 3.14 4.86
N THR A 108 25.74 2.45 5.46
CA THR A 108 25.90 2.40 6.92
C THR A 108 27.06 3.27 7.38
N LEU A 109 26.77 4.26 8.23
CA LEU A 109 27.75 5.14 8.84
C LEU A 109 28.10 4.66 10.24
N MET A 110 29.39 4.51 10.54
CA MET A 110 29.86 4.12 11.87
C MET A 110 30.33 5.37 12.62
N MET A 111 29.60 5.74 13.67
CA MET A 111 29.87 6.92 14.47
C MET A 111 30.28 6.54 15.89
N THR A 112 31.28 7.23 16.44
CA THR A 112 31.73 7.09 17.83
C THR A 112 31.29 8.31 18.63
N ILE A 113 30.74 8.08 19.82
CA ILE A 113 30.28 9.12 20.75
C ILE A 113 30.75 8.86 22.18
N HIS A 114 30.83 9.93 22.97
CA HIS A 114 31.19 9.84 24.39
C HIS A 114 30.00 9.41 25.28
N ILE A 115 30.17 8.33 26.07
CA ILE A 115 29.10 7.69 26.85
C ILE A 115 28.50 8.63 27.89
N ASN A 116 29.32 9.19 28.77
CA ASN A 116 28.79 9.95 29.91
C ASN A 116 28.17 11.27 29.46
N SER A 117 28.70 11.87 28.39
CA SER A 117 28.11 13.07 27.80
C SER A 117 26.77 12.77 27.15
N SER A 118 26.68 11.71 26.33
CA SER A 118 25.43 11.37 25.65
C SER A 118 24.31 11.07 26.64
N VAL A 119 24.61 10.31 27.70
CA VAL A 119 23.62 9.97 28.74
C VAL A 119 23.19 11.21 29.53
N LYS A 120 24.12 12.16 29.76
CA LYS A 120 23.80 13.41 30.44
C LYS A 120 22.92 14.33 29.60
N THR A 121 23.16 14.41 28.29
CA THR A 121 22.37 15.23 27.35
C THR A 121 20.97 14.67 27.13
N LEU A 122 20.85 13.36 26.82
CA LEU A 122 19.57 12.74 26.47
C LEU A 122 18.75 12.26 27.68
N GLY A 123 19.38 12.17 28.86
CA GLY A 123 18.80 11.56 30.05
C GLY A 123 18.70 10.03 30.00
N ARG A 124 19.07 9.40 28.87
CA ARG A 124 19.10 7.94 28.68
C ARG A 124 20.23 7.52 27.73
N LYS A 125 20.49 6.21 27.64
CA LYS A 125 21.37 5.66 26.61
C LYS A 125 20.75 5.89 25.22
N ILE A 126 21.58 6.21 24.23
CA ILE A 126 21.17 6.13 22.82
C ILE A 126 20.71 4.71 22.51
N MET A 127 19.63 4.61 21.75
CA MET A 127 19.02 3.34 21.38
C MET A 127 18.70 3.28 19.90
N SER A 128 18.33 2.08 19.45
CA SER A 128 17.82 1.89 18.10
C SER A 128 16.56 2.72 17.89
N GLY A 129 16.46 3.41 16.75
CA GLY A 129 15.34 4.28 16.41
C GLY A 129 15.56 5.78 16.65
N ASP A 130 16.55 6.16 17.46
CA ASP A 130 17.02 7.56 17.55
C ASP A 130 17.52 8.01 16.16
N VAL A 131 17.20 9.23 15.74
CA VAL A 131 17.64 9.78 14.44
C VAL A 131 18.65 10.88 14.67
N ILE A 132 19.74 10.83 13.91
CA ILE A 132 20.84 11.77 13.98
C ILE A 132 20.87 12.58 12.68
N GLU A 133 20.86 13.89 12.83
CA GLU A 133 21.11 14.85 11.77
C GLU A 133 22.57 15.33 11.84
N LEU A 134 23.19 15.43 10.67
CA LEU A 134 24.56 15.93 10.47
C LEU A 134 24.51 17.30 9.78
N PRO A 135 24.54 18.42 10.53
CA PRO A 135 24.34 19.75 9.96
C PRO A 135 25.36 20.13 8.88
N HIS A 136 26.60 19.67 9.01
CA HIS A 136 27.69 19.99 8.07
C HIS A 136 27.63 19.23 6.75
N LEU A 137 26.72 18.27 6.59
CA LEU A 137 26.45 17.59 5.32
C LEU A 137 25.34 18.28 4.51
N LYS A 138 24.87 19.46 4.94
CA LYS A 138 23.97 20.29 4.15
C LYS A 138 24.69 20.75 2.88
N ASP A 139 24.11 20.43 1.72
CA ASP A 139 24.63 20.86 0.42
C ASP A 139 24.08 22.26 0.09
N GLU A 140 24.97 23.26 0.12
CA GLU A 140 24.62 24.66 -0.16
C GLU A 140 24.49 24.96 -1.67
N TYR A 141 24.98 24.06 -2.54
CA TYR A 141 25.07 24.27 -4.00
C TYR A 141 24.33 23.23 -4.82
N ALA A 142 23.35 22.55 -4.21
CA ALA A 142 22.58 21.53 -4.89
C ALA A 142 21.90 22.12 -6.16
N GLU A 143 22.05 21.45 -7.32
CA GLU A 143 21.55 21.93 -8.62
C GLU A 143 20.02 21.78 -8.77
N ASN A 144 19.40 21.03 -7.86
CA ASN A 144 17.95 20.96 -7.70
C ASN A 144 17.44 22.17 -6.90
N ASP A 145 16.18 22.57 -7.14
CA ASP A 145 15.50 23.72 -6.48
C ASP A 145 15.30 23.53 -4.96
N TYR A 146 15.93 22.51 -4.38
CA TYR A 146 15.79 22.09 -3.00
C TYR A 146 17.19 21.86 -2.40
N SER A 147 17.68 22.83 -1.63
CA SER A 147 18.95 22.80 -0.89
C SER A 147 18.95 21.85 0.32
N VAL A 148 18.15 20.79 0.28
CA VAL A 148 17.82 19.94 1.44
C VAL A 148 17.98 18.48 1.05
N ALA A 149 19.16 17.92 1.30
CA ALA A 149 19.46 16.52 1.03
C ALA A 149 19.11 15.63 2.24
N LEU A 150 18.30 14.57 2.02
CA LEU A 150 18.01 13.50 3.01
C LEU A 150 19.27 12.78 3.51
N LYS A 151 20.40 12.88 2.78
CA LYS A 151 21.71 12.31 3.14
C LYS A 151 22.26 12.81 4.48
N ARG A 152 21.62 13.78 5.14
CA ARG A 152 22.01 14.27 6.46
C ARG A 152 21.35 13.54 7.64
N PHE A 153 20.26 12.80 7.40
CA PHE A 153 19.52 12.11 8.46
C PHE A 153 19.80 10.60 8.46
N TYR A 154 20.21 10.08 9.62
CA TYR A 154 20.51 8.66 9.80
C TYR A 154 19.83 8.13 11.05
N VAL A 155 19.19 6.96 10.94
CA VAL A 155 18.64 6.24 12.09
C VAL A 155 19.71 5.37 12.73
N VAL A 156 19.74 5.36 14.06
CA VAL A 156 20.56 4.42 14.84
C VAL A 156 19.96 3.03 14.70
N GLU A 157 20.73 2.10 14.14
CA GLU A 157 20.36 0.69 14.03
C GLU A 157 20.80 -0.07 15.29
N ASP A 158 22.05 0.13 15.73
CA ASP A 158 22.65 -0.58 16.86
C ASP A 158 23.67 0.29 17.62
N VAL A 159 23.84 0.00 18.91
CA VAL A 159 24.70 0.73 19.85
C VAL A 159 25.59 -0.22 20.64
N ASN A 160 26.85 -0.30 20.23
CA ASN A 160 27.89 -1.13 20.85
C ASN A 160 28.93 -0.29 21.58
N ARG A 161 29.77 -0.92 22.40
CA ARG A 161 30.95 -0.26 22.97
C ARG A 161 32.05 -0.19 21.90
N ALA A 162 32.63 0.98 21.68
CA ALA A 162 33.71 1.10 20.70
C ALA A 162 34.96 0.39 21.23
N ALA A 163 35.62 -0.42 20.38
CA ALA A 163 36.84 -1.13 20.76
C ALA A 163 37.99 -0.17 21.15
N GLU A 164 38.05 0.98 20.49
CA GLU A 164 39.00 2.07 20.80
C GLU A 164 38.66 2.85 22.08
N GLY A 165 37.44 2.66 22.62
CA GLY A 165 36.94 3.41 23.77
C GLY A 165 37.32 2.84 25.13
N PHE A 166 38.13 1.78 25.18
CA PHE A 166 38.58 1.19 26.44
C PHE A 166 39.83 1.90 26.96
N SER A 167 39.73 2.45 28.17
CA SER A 167 40.89 3.01 28.85
C SER A 167 41.82 1.91 29.40
N PRO A 168 43.06 2.25 29.81
CA PRO A 168 43.97 1.30 30.45
C PRO A 168 43.41 0.62 31.71
N THR A 169 42.40 1.23 32.35
CA THR A 169 41.67 0.67 33.49
C THR A 169 40.55 -0.29 33.09
N TRP A 170 40.45 -0.63 31.79
CA TRP A 170 39.48 -1.55 31.19
C TRP A 170 38.02 -1.07 31.20
N TYR A 171 37.78 0.21 31.48
CA TYR A 171 36.45 0.79 31.39
C TYR A 171 36.19 1.37 30.00
N PRO A 172 34.98 1.18 29.45
CA PRO A 172 34.57 1.81 28.20
C PRO A 172 34.14 3.25 28.46
N HIS A 173 34.56 4.16 27.59
CA HIS A 173 34.18 5.57 27.58
C HIS A 173 33.39 5.97 26.34
N LEU A 174 33.40 5.12 25.30
CA LEU A 174 32.81 5.43 23.98
C LEU A 174 31.79 4.39 23.54
N TYR A 175 30.69 4.86 22.95
CA TYR A 175 29.80 4.03 22.15
C TYR A 175 30.15 4.15 20.68
N ARG A 176 29.97 3.04 19.95
CA ARG A 176 29.93 2.97 18.50
C ARG A 176 28.48 2.76 18.08
N LEU A 177 27.97 3.73 17.34
CA LEU A 177 26.66 3.72 16.71
C LEU A 177 26.81 3.21 15.28
N LYS A 178 26.03 2.20 14.92
CA LYS A 178 25.80 1.82 13.54
C LYS A 178 24.57 2.59 13.07
N LEU A 179 24.77 3.48 12.11
CA LEU A 179 23.73 4.34 11.57
C LEU A 179 23.40 3.90 10.15
N LYS A 180 22.15 4.06 9.74
CA LYS A 180 21.68 3.82 8.37
C LYS A 180 20.93 5.05 7.89
N GLN A 181 21.10 5.44 6.63
CA GLN A 181 20.34 6.55 6.07
C GLN A 181 18.82 6.26 6.19
N ILE A 182 18.04 7.26 6.58
CA ILE A 182 16.57 7.14 6.59
C ILE A 182 16.02 7.20 5.16
N TYR A 183 14.87 6.59 4.94
CA TYR A 183 14.10 6.66 3.70
C TYR A 183 12.75 7.32 3.99
N ASP A 184 11.99 7.65 2.94
CA ASP A 184 10.62 8.15 3.09
C ASP A 184 9.68 7.02 3.53
N GLY A 185 9.76 6.70 4.83
CA GLY A 185 8.95 5.71 5.51
C GLY A 185 7.99 6.38 6.48
N GLN A 186 6.83 5.75 6.69
CA GLN A 186 5.84 6.22 7.65
C GLN A 186 6.45 6.39 9.05
N GLU A 187 7.44 5.56 9.41
CA GLU A 187 8.11 5.65 10.71
C GLU A 187 8.93 6.93 10.93
N PHE A 188 9.29 7.68 9.88
CA PHE A 188 10.06 8.91 10.00
C PHE A 188 9.23 10.16 9.72
N LYS A 189 7.92 10.01 9.57
CA LYS A 189 7.00 11.07 9.17
C LYS A 189 7.15 12.35 10.00
N GLU A 190 7.29 12.26 11.32
CA GLU A 190 7.44 13.46 12.16
C GLU A 190 8.69 14.28 11.88
N ILE A 191 9.76 13.62 11.42
CA ILE A 191 11.01 14.30 11.05
C ILE A 191 10.93 14.82 9.62
N LEU A 192 10.30 14.05 8.72
CA LEU A 192 10.18 14.39 7.30
C LEU A 192 9.10 15.45 6.99
N ASP A 193 8.10 15.58 7.86
CA ASP A 193 7.07 16.62 7.75
C ASP A 193 7.57 17.96 8.33
N LEU A 194 8.76 18.01 8.95
CA LEU A 194 9.40 19.28 9.35
C LEU A 194 9.75 20.13 8.11
N PRO A 195 9.76 21.47 8.24
CA PRO A 195 10.11 22.34 7.13
C PRO A 195 11.51 22.00 6.63
N ALA A 196 11.66 21.86 5.30
CA ALA A 196 12.93 21.47 4.71
C ALA A 196 14.03 22.54 4.94
N ASN A 197 13.60 23.80 4.99
CA ASN A 197 14.42 24.94 5.33
C ASN A 197 13.86 25.63 6.59
N GLU A 198 14.65 25.66 7.67
CA GLU A 198 14.29 26.38 8.90
C GLU A 198 14.11 27.90 8.68
N GLU A 199 14.79 28.46 7.67
CA GLU A 199 14.69 29.89 7.31
C GLU A 199 13.43 30.21 6.48
N GLU A 200 12.76 29.20 5.91
CA GLU A 200 11.50 29.33 5.16
C GLU A 200 10.45 28.32 5.65
N PRO A 201 9.81 28.56 6.82
CA PRO A 201 8.88 27.62 7.44
C PRO A 201 7.60 27.33 6.65
N GLY A 202 7.34 28.09 5.57
CA GLY A 202 6.19 27.94 4.68
C GLY A 202 6.51 27.28 3.33
N GLY A 203 7.74 26.79 3.15
CA GLY A 203 8.17 26.08 1.94
C GLY A 203 7.79 24.60 1.93
N ASN A 204 8.37 23.85 0.99
CA ASN A 204 8.17 22.41 0.86
C ASN A 204 8.70 21.65 2.10
N THR A 205 8.02 20.59 2.53
CA THR A 205 8.52 19.72 3.61
C THR A 205 9.66 18.83 3.11
N LEU A 206 10.49 18.27 3.99
CA LEU A 206 11.53 17.30 3.61
C LEU A 206 10.96 16.13 2.79
N ARG A 207 9.72 15.74 3.11
CA ARG A 207 8.97 14.74 2.35
C ARG A 207 8.67 15.20 0.92
N ASP A 208 8.18 16.42 0.72
CA ASP A 208 7.80 16.91 -0.62
C ASP A 208 9.00 17.07 -1.57
N VAL A 209 10.19 17.36 -1.02
CA VAL A 209 11.43 17.47 -1.79
C VAL A 209 11.90 16.13 -2.37
N LEU A 210 11.62 15.03 -1.66
CA LEU A 210 12.28 13.73 -1.90
C LEU A 210 11.30 12.59 -2.21
N SER A 211 10.02 12.81 -1.99
CA SER A 211 8.96 11.88 -2.28
C SER A 211 8.98 11.50 -3.75
N THR A 212 9.46 10.29 -4.02
CA THR A 212 9.03 9.56 -5.21
C THR A 212 7.59 9.10 -5.03
N TYR A 213 6.99 9.18 -3.84
CA TYR A 213 5.64 8.69 -3.58
C TYR A 213 4.61 9.26 -4.55
N GLU A 214 4.66 10.57 -4.87
CA GLU A 214 3.74 11.11 -5.87
C GLU A 214 3.98 10.50 -7.25
N LYS A 215 5.24 10.32 -7.64
CA LYS A 215 5.62 9.68 -8.91
C LYS A 215 5.27 8.19 -8.93
N GLU A 216 5.47 7.46 -7.85
CA GLU A 216 5.13 6.04 -7.67
C GLU A 216 3.61 5.86 -7.66
N MET A 217 2.85 6.77 -7.04
CA MET A 217 1.40 6.79 -7.09
C MET A 217 0.91 7.10 -8.51
N GLN A 218 1.53 8.06 -9.20
CA GLN A 218 1.22 8.34 -10.61
C GLN A 218 1.53 7.13 -11.51
N ILE A 219 2.66 6.45 -11.29
CA ILE A 219 3.03 5.23 -12.02
C ILE A 219 2.03 4.12 -11.70
N ASN A 220 1.70 3.89 -10.42
CA ASN A 220 0.74 2.87 -10.02
C ASN A 220 -0.64 3.14 -10.64
N ASN A 221 -1.14 4.37 -10.54
CA ASN A 221 -2.39 4.79 -11.15
C ASN A 221 -2.34 4.62 -12.68
N ALA A 222 -1.23 4.96 -13.34
CA ALA A 222 -1.08 4.76 -14.77
C ALA A 222 -1.06 3.26 -15.15
N VAL A 223 -0.43 2.42 -14.34
CA VAL A 223 -0.44 0.96 -14.53
C VAL A 223 -1.85 0.40 -14.35
N VAL A 224 -2.59 0.85 -13.33
CA VAL A 224 -3.98 0.45 -13.10
C VAL A 224 -4.86 0.91 -14.27
N GLN A 225 -4.75 2.17 -14.70
CA GLN A 225 -5.49 2.70 -15.84
C GLN A 225 -5.19 1.95 -17.14
N GLN A 226 -3.93 1.62 -17.40
CA GLN A 226 -3.55 0.83 -18.56
C GLN A 226 -4.08 -0.61 -18.46
N ALA A 227 -4.01 -1.22 -17.29
CA ALA A 227 -4.55 -2.56 -17.06
C ALA A 227 -6.07 -2.60 -17.24
N GLU A 228 -6.80 -1.56 -16.84
CA GLU A 228 -8.24 -1.41 -17.08
C GLU A 228 -8.57 -1.22 -18.56
N ALA A 229 -7.73 -0.50 -19.31
CA ALA A 229 -7.89 -0.35 -20.76
C ALA A 229 -7.68 -1.68 -21.49
N ASP A 230 -6.68 -2.46 -21.09
CA ASP A 230 -6.34 -3.73 -21.74
C ASP A 230 -7.29 -4.88 -21.35
N ALA A 231 -7.79 -4.87 -20.11
CA ALA A 231 -8.69 -5.91 -19.58
C ALA A 231 -9.85 -5.28 -18.75
N PRO A 232 -10.84 -4.65 -19.42
CA PRO A 232 -11.88 -3.88 -18.74
C PRO A 232 -12.81 -4.74 -17.88
N LEU A 233 -12.94 -6.03 -18.19
CA LEU A 233 -13.86 -6.93 -17.53
C LEU A 233 -13.16 -8.22 -17.10
N SER A 234 -13.48 -8.67 -15.88
CA SER A 234 -13.17 -9.98 -15.33
C SER A 234 -13.73 -11.13 -16.17
N GLY A 235 -13.14 -12.31 -16.00
CA GLY A 235 -13.49 -13.50 -16.78
C GLY A 235 -12.79 -13.55 -18.14
N TYR A 236 -13.24 -14.46 -18.99
CA TYR A 236 -12.72 -14.58 -20.36
C TYR A 236 -13.68 -13.96 -21.36
N ASP A 237 -13.14 -13.20 -22.30
CA ASP A 237 -13.88 -12.77 -23.46
C ASP A 237 -14.00 -13.90 -24.48
N ILE A 238 -15.22 -14.30 -24.78
CA ILE A 238 -15.51 -15.32 -25.80
C ILE A 238 -16.25 -14.74 -27.01
N SER A 239 -16.47 -13.43 -27.07
CA SER A 239 -17.21 -12.77 -28.15
C SER A 239 -16.56 -12.96 -29.52
N HIS A 240 -15.22 -13.07 -29.56
CA HIS A 240 -14.48 -13.32 -30.80
C HIS A 240 -14.44 -14.80 -31.22
N TYR A 241 -14.95 -15.73 -30.40
CA TYR A 241 -14.92 -17.14 -30.73
C TYR A 241 -16.20 -17.58 -31.44
N TYR A 242 -16.02 -18.37 -32.50
CA TYR A 242 -17.13 -18.96 -33.23
C TYR A 242 -17.73 -20.15 -32.47
N SER A 243 -19.06 -20.24 -32.41
CA SER A 243 -19.82 -21.34 -31.81
C SER A 243 -20.64 -22.05 -32.88
N VAL A 244 -20.62 -23.39 -32.88
CA VAL A 244 -21.32 -24.24 -33.85
C VAL A 244 -22.64 -24.72 -33.25
N ALA A 245 -23.73 -24.71 -34.04
CA ALA A 245 -25.00 -25.33 -33.67
C ALA A 245 -24.98 -26.84 -33.97
N TYR A 246 -25.57 -27.62 -33.08
CA TYR A 246 -25.65 -29.08 -33.23
C TYR A 246 -27.11 -29.54 -33.23
N ASN A 247 -27.39 -30.60 -33.97
CA ASN A 247 -28.64 -31.36 -33.89
C ASN A 247 -28.64 -32.24 -32.63
N ASP A 248 -29.82 -32.77 -32.27
CA ASP A 248 -29.97 -33.69 -31.13
C ASP A 248 -29.10 -34.96 -31.26
N ASP A 249 -28.71 -35.33 -32.48
CA ASP A 249 -27.84 -36.46 -32.79
C ASP A 249 -26.33 -36.13 -32.74
N GLY A 250 -25.98 -34.87 -32.44
CA GLY A 250 -24.60 -34.39 -32.36
C GLY A 250 -23.95 -34.03 -33.71
N THR A 251 -24.69 -34.09 -34.81
CA THR A 251 -24.23 -33.55 -36.11
C THR A 251 -24.36 -32.03 -36.16
N VAL A 252 -23.60 -31.38 -37.05
CA VAL A 252 -23.72 -29.91 -37.23
C VAL A 252 -25.09 -29.60 -37.82
N ASN A 253 -25.82 -28.68 -37.19
CA ASN A 253 -27.11 -28.22 -37.69
C ASN A 253 -26.87 -27.19 -38.80
N LEU A 254 -27.17 -27.58 -40.03
CA LEU A 254 -27.00 -26.76 -41.23
C LEU A 254 -28.37 -26.27 -41.72
N LYS A 255 -28.47 -24.99 -42.03
CA LYS A 255 -29.61 -24.41 -42.76
C LYS A 255 -29.11 -24.06 -44.15
N THR A 256 -29.63 -24.73 -45.17
CA THR A 256 -29.21 -24.48 -46.56
C THR A 256 -30.41 -24.02 -47.38
N ALA A 257 -30.20 -23.04 -48.27
CA ALA A 257 -31.28 -22.40 -49.02
C ALA A 257 -32.05 -23.33 -50.00
N ASP A 258 -31.65 -24.60 -50.12
CA ASP A 258 -32.39 -25.65 -50.82
C ASP A 258 -33.47 -26.32 -49.96
N ASP A 259 -33.55 -25.98 -48.67
CA ASP A 259 -34.64 -26.39 -47.79
C ASP A 259 -35.90 -25.55 -48.09
N ALA A 260 -36.99 -26.22 -48.47
CA ALA A 260 -38.16 -25.59 -49.11
C ALA A 260 -38.96 -24.60 -48.24
N ASP A 261 -38.58 -24.45 -46.97
CA ASP A 261 -39.29 -23.68 -45.93
C ASP A 261 -38.50 -22.46 -45.39
N LEU A 262 -37.34 -22.12 -45.98
CA LEU A 262 -36.54 -20.96 -45.53
C LEU A 262 -37.05 -19.64 -46.15
N ASP A 263 -37.76 -18.85 -45.34
CA ASP A 263 -38.15 -17.48 -45.69
C ASP A 263 -37.02 -16.48 -45.39
N ALA A 264 -36.32 -16.03 -46.44
CA ALA A 264 -35.23 -15.06 -46.38
C ALA A 264 -35.71 -13.59 -46.33
N SER A 265 -37.01 -13.33 -46.09
CA SER A 265 -37.52 -11.96 -45.93
C SER A 265 -37.30 -11.36 -44.53
N ASN A 266 -36.76 -12.14 -43.59
CA ASN A 266 -36.52 -11.74 -42.20
C ASN A 266 -35.11 -11.12 -42.01
N ILE A 267 -35.03 -10.05 -41.21
CA ILE A 267 -33.81 -9.39 -40.73
C ILE A 267 -32.85 -10.33 -39.97
N SER A 268 -33.36 -11.42 -39.39
CA SER A 268 -32.59 -12.40 -38.61
C SER A 268 -31.94 -13.51 -39.46
N THR A 269 -32.43 -13.80 -40.67
CA THR A 269 -32.00 -15.00 -41.41
C THR A 269 -31.36 -14.59 -42.73
N ASP A 270 -30.03 -14.68 -42.81
CA ASP A 270 -29.31 -14.42 -44.06
C ASP A 270 -29.28 -15.71 -44.90
N ALA A 271 -29.67 -15.63 -46.18
CA ALA A 271 -29.62 -16.75 -47.11
C ALA A 271 -28.19 -17.28 -47.37
N SER A 272 -27.16 -16.55 -46.90
CA SER A 272 -25.76 -16.96 -46.92
C SER A 272 -25.29 -17.70 -45.66
N GLU A 273 -26.12 -17.79 -44.60
CA GLU A 273 -25.79 -18.49 -43.36
C GLU A 273 -26.01 -20.01 -43.54
N VAL A 274 -24.92 -20.78 -43.56
CA VAL A 274 -24.95 -22.25 -43.80
C VAL A 274 -25.21 -23.05 -42.52
N THR A 275 -25.03 -22.44 -41.34
CA THR A 275 -25.18 -23.07 -40.02
C THR A 275 -26.35 -22.46 -39.26
N ASP A 276 -27.16 -23.27 -38.58
CA ASP A 276 -28.20 -22.70 -37.70
C ASP A 276 -27.58 -21.95 -36.52
N ARG A 277 -28.37 -21.10 -35.87
CA ARG A 277 -27.95 -20.32 -34.71
C ARG A 277 -27.77 -21.23 -33.49
N PRO A 278 -26.62 -21.18 -32.78
CA PRO A 278 -26.35 -22.08 -31.68
C PRO A 278 -27.27 -21.84 -30.49
N ASP A 279 -27.72 -22.94 -29.92
CA ASP A 279 -28.61 -23.07 -28.79
C ASP A 279 -27.91 -22.92 -27.43
N ARG A 280 -26.58 -22.71 -27.42
CA ARG A 280 -25.74 -22.33 -26.28
C ARG A 280 -24.38 -21.77 -26.73
N ALA A 281 -23.65 -21.09 -25.85
CA ALA A 281 -22.24 -20.78 -26.09
C ALA A 281 -21.39 -22.08 -26.17
N GLY A 282 -20.52 -22.21 -27.18
CA GLY A 282 -19.72 -23.41 -27.41
C GLY A 282 -18.57 -23.63 -26.42
N TYR A 283 -18.38 -22.72 -25.46
CA TYR A 283 -17.22 -22.67 -24.57
C TYR A 283 -17.65 -22.75 -23.11
N SER A 284 -16.87 -23.47 -22.29
CA SER A 284 -17.05 -23.60 -20.84
C SER A 284 -15.83 -23.05 -20.11
N GLY A 285 -16.04 -22.32 -19.03
CA GLY A 285 -14.97 -21.59 -18.34
C GLY A 285 -15.50 -20.66 -17.26
N TYR A 286 -14.57 -19.94 -16.62
CA TYR A 286 -14.90 -18.99 -15.55
C TYR A 286 -15.43 -17.67 -16.13
N LEU A 287 -16.64 -17.26 -15.72
CA LEU A 287 -17.28 -16.01 -16.11
C LEU A 287 -17.26 -15.75 -17.64
N LEU A 288 -17.73 -16.71 -18.43
CA LEU A 288 -17.83 -16.59 -19.89
C LEU A 288 -19.08 -15.83 -20.38
N GLY A 289 -19.98 -15.47 -19.47
CA GLY A 289 -21.28 -14.97 -19.86
C GLY A 289 -21.19 -13.56 -20.45
N THR A 290 -21.66 -13.42 -21.68
CA THR A 290 -21.73 -12.16 -22.43
C THR A 290 -23.19 -11.76 -22.66
N LYS A 291 -23.42 -10.46 -22.84
CA LYS A 291 -24.69 -9.90 -23.31
C LYS A 291 -24.90 -10.08 -24.82
N ASP A 292 -23.86 -10.42 -25.56
CA ASP A 292 -23.89 -10.46 -27.02
C ASP A 292 -24.35 -11.84 -27.53
N ALA A 293 -25.09 -11.86 -28.64
CA ALA A 293 -25.51 -13.10 -29.25
C ALA A 293 -24.32 -13.84 -29.90
N PRO A 294 -24.33 -15.20 -29.90
CA PRO A 294 -23.28 -15.98 -30.53
C PRO A 294 -23.07 -15.59 -32.00
N ASN A 295 -21.81 -15.66 -32.46
CA ASN A 295 -21.40 -15.38 -33.83
C ASN A 295 -21.81 -13.98 -34.35
N GLY A 296 -22.10 -13.02 -33.47
CA GLY A 296 -22.53 -11.68 -33.86
C GLY A 296 -23.94 -11.62 -34.44
N ALA A 297 -24.80 -12.60 -34.15
CA ALA A 297 -26.18 -12.62 -34.62
C ALA A 297 -26.95 -11.37 -34.15
N PRO A 298 -27.83 -10.78 -34.98
CA PRO A 298 -28.65 -9.65 -34.57
C PRO A 298 -29.61 -10.08 -33.46
N TYR A 299 -29.82 -9.20 -32.47
CA TYR A 299 -30.71 -9.44 -31.34
C TYR A 299 -31.49 -8.18 -30.96
N GLY A 300 -32.72 -8.36 -30.47
CA GLY A 300 -33.51 -7.26 -29.89
C GLY A 300 -33.14 -6.98 -28.44
N MET A 301 -33.53 -5.83 -27.90
CA MET A 301 -33.26 -5.46 -26.50
C MET A 301 -34.45 -4.76 -25.87
N GLY A 302 -34.72 -5.05 -24.60
CA GLY A 302 -35.76 -4.35 -23.82
C GLY A 302 -36.12 -5.03 -22.50
N ILE A 303 -37.10 -4.47 -21.79
CA ILE A 303 -37.59 -4.98 -20.50
C ILE A 303 -38.71 -6.02 -20.61
N GLN A 304 -39.24 -6.24 -21.82
CA GLN A 304 -40.29 -7.21 -22.12
C GLN A 304 -39.98 -7.89 -23.45
N PHE A 305 -40.37 -9.16 -23.59
CA PHE A 305 -40.21 -9.89 -24.85
C PHE A 305 -41.13 -9.32 -25.95
N PRO A 306 -40.70 -9.35 -27.22
CA PRO A 306 -41.51 -8.88 -28.34
C PRO A 306 -42.75 -9.78 -28.51
N ARG A 307 -43.84 -9.19 -29.00
CA ARG A 307 -45.13 -9.90 -29.22
C ARG A 307 -45.09 -10.82 -30.43
N GLN A 308 -44.22 -10.52 -31.39
CA GLN A 308 -43.94 -11.34 -32.56
C GLN A 308 -42.49 -11.80 -32.43
N ALA A 309 -42.31 -13.12 -32.37
CA ALA A 309 -41.01 -13.75 -32.22
C ALA A 309 -40.98 -14.97 -33.13
N GLU A 310 -39.88 -15.16 -33.83
CA GLU A 310 -39.66 -16.30 -34.70
C GLU A 310 -38.59 -17.22 -34.12
N GLN A 311 -38.64 -18.50 -34.48
CA GLN A 311 -37.71 -19.48 -33.95
C GLN A 311 -36.26 -19.07 -34.26
N GLY A 312 -35.43 -19.00 -33.23
CA GLY A 312 -34.04 -18.61 -33.34
C GLY A 312 -33.77 -17.13 -33.10
N ASP A 313 -34.79 -16.30 -32.87
CA ASP A 313 -34.59 -14.90 -32.48
C ASP A 313 -33.91 -14.79 -31.13
N TYR A 314 -32.95 -13.86 -31.03
CA TYR A 314 -32.29 -13.50 -29.78
C TYR A 314 -32.86 -12.20 -29.21
N PHE A 315 -32.99 -12.14 -27.88
CA PHE A 315 -33.47 -10.95 -27.18
C PHE A 315 -32.78 -10.76 -25.84
N LEU A 316 -32.18 -9.58 -25.64
CA LEU A 316 -31.50 -9.18 -24.40
C LEU A 316 -32.51 -8.51 -23.45
N ARG A 317 -32.69 -9.11 -22.28
CA ARG A 317 -33.50 -8.54 -21.19
C ARG A 317 -32.63 -7.67 -20.29
N SER A 318 -32.88 -6.36 -20.34
CA SER A 318 -32.11 -5.34 -19.62
C SER A 318 -32.63 -5.03 -18.21
N ASP A 319 -33.72 -5.68 -17.79
CA ASP A 319 -34.30 -5.54 -16.45
C ASP A 319 -33.71 -6.54 -15.44
N PHE A 320 -32.93 -7.53 -15.89
CA PHE A 320 -32.18 -8.41 -15.00
C PHE A 320 -30.82 -7.81 -14.66
N LEU A 321 -30.34 -8.08 -13.45
CA LEU A 321 -28.99 -7.74 -13.02
C LEU A 321 -28.25 -9.01 -12.59
N PRO A 322 -27.31 -9.53 -13.39
CA PRO A 322 -26.89 -9.02 -14.70
C PRO A 322 -27.92 -9.26 -15.81
N ASN A 323 -27.79 -8.49 -16.90
CA ASN A 323 -28.62 -8.63 -18.10
C ASN A 323 -28.58 -10.06 -18.63
N ARG A 324 -29.67 -10.53 -19.23
CA ARG A 324 -29.79 -11.92 -19.70
C ARG A 324 -30.22 -12.00 -21.14
N LEU A 325 -29.49 -12.78 -21.93
CA LEU A 325 -29.81 -13.05 -23.33
C LEU A 325 -30.70 -14.30 -23.41
N PHE A 326 -31.77 -14.21 -24.19
CA PHE A 326 -32.68 -15.31 -24.46
C PHE A 326 -32.74 -15.64 -25.95
N ARG A 327 -33.03 -16.90 -26.28
CA ARG A 327 -33.37 -17.35 -27.64
C ARG A 327 -34.79 -17.91 -27.67
N TYR A 328 -35.57 -17.59 -28.69
CA TYR A 328 -36.91 -18.17 -28.87
C TYR A 328 -36.81 -19.56 -29.53
N ASP A 329 -37.32 -20.59 -28.87
CA ASP A 329 -37.28 -21.98 -29.37
C ASP A 329 -38.45 -22.32 -30.33
N GLY A 330 -39.27 -21.34 -30.69
CA GLY A 330 -40.53 -21.51 -31.44
C GLY A 330 -41.77 -21.65 -30.56
N ARG A 331 -41.60 -21.79 -29.23
CA ARG A 331 -42.70 -21.83 -28.25
C ARG A 331 -42.51 -20.87 -27.09
N LYS A 332 -41.28 -20.74 -26.59
CA LYS A 332 -40.91 -19.94 -25.41
C LYS A 332 -39.51 -19.34 -25.56
N TRP A 333 -39.25 -18.33 -24.74
CA TRP A 333 -37.92 -17.76 -24.57
C TRP A 333 -37.10 -18.58 -23.59
N VAL A 334 -35.97 -19.10 -24.03
CA VAL A 334 -35.02 -19.90 -23.24
C VAL A 334 -33.80 -19.06 -22.92
N ASN A 335 -33.39 -19.04 -21.66
CA ASN A 335 -32.20 -18.29 -21.22
C ASN A 335 -30.93 -18.94 -21.79
N GLN A 336 -30.06 -18.12 -22.36
CA GLN A 336 -28.86 -18.53 -23.09
C GLN A 336 -27.59 -18.12 -22.38
N ALA A 337 -27.47 -16.84 -22.06
CA ALA A 337 -26.29 -16.25 -21.45
C ALA A 337 -26.69 -15.15 -20.47
N GLN A 338 -25.79 -14.86 -19.54
CA GLN A 338 -25.95 -13.80 -18.56
C GLN A 338 -24.69 -12.94 -18.60
N ASP A 339 -24.82 -11.62 -18.49
CA ASP A 339 -23.69 -10.69 -18.54
C ASP A 339 -22.93 -10.65 -17.21
N VAL A 340 -22.27 -11.75 -16.87
CA VAL A 340 -21.68 -11.98 -15.54
C VAL A 340 -20.29 -11.37 -15.37
N ARG A 341 -19.71 -10.85 -16.45
CA ARG A 341 -18.39 -10.21 -16.44
C ARG A 341 -18.51 -8.83 -15.79
N MET A 342 -17.58 -8.53 -14.88
CA MET A 342 -17.59 -7.31 -14.06
C MET A 342 -16.29 -6.54 -14.20
N THR A 343 -16.28 -5.23 -13.95
CA THR A 343 -15.02 -4.46 -13.92
C THR A 343 -14.05 -5.00 -12.87
N MET A 344 -12.74 -4.95 -13.20
CA MET A 344 -11.67 -5.53 -12.37
C MET A 344 -11.34 -4.67 -11.15
N SER A 345 -11.58 -3.37 -11.22
CA SER A 345 -11.32 -2.44 -10.14
C SER A 345 -12.36 -2.52 -9.03
N ASN A 346 -11.88 -2.48 -7.79
CA ASN A 346 -12.70 -2.49 -6.58
C ASN A 346 -13.31 -1.11 -6.31
N GLU A 347 -13.94 -0.49 -7.31
CA GLU A 347 -14.67 0.75 -7.09
C GLU A 347 -15.99 0.49 -6.35
N ILE A 348 -16.44 1.49 -5.59
CA ILE A 348 -17.67 1.46 -4.80
C ILE A 348 -18.91 1.32 -5.70
N VAL A 349 -18.77 1.59 -7.01
CA VAL A 349 -19.83 1.67 -8.03
C VAL A 349 -20.22 0.30 -8.63
N ARG A 350 -19.80 -0.82 -8.04
CA ARG A 350 -20.22 -2.14 -8.56
C ARG A 350 -21.75 -2.29 -8.47
N ASN A 351 -22.41 -2.29 -9.62
CA ASN A 351 -23.87 -2.39 -9.74
C ASN A 351 -24.34 -3.85 -9.59
N THR A 352 -24.20 -4.43 -8.41
CA THR A 352 -24.88 -5.68 -8.04
C THR A 352 -25.89 -5.41 -6.94
N TYR A 353 -26.97 -6.19 -6.84
CA TYR A 353 -27.93 -6.04 -5.74
C TYR A 353 -27.28 -6.14 -4.36
N LYS A 354 -26.25 -6.99 -4.23
CA LYS A 354 -25.51 -7.15 -2.98
C LYS A 354 -24.68 -5.90 -2.67
N THR A 355 -23.97 -5.36 -3.66
CA THR A 355 -23.16 -4.15 -3.49
C THR A 355 -24.03 -2.92 -3.25
N GLN A 356 -25.15 -2.79 -3.97
CA GLN A 356 -26.13 -1.71 -3.74
C GLN A 356 -26.68 -1.77 -2.33
N PHE A 357 -26.97 -2.96 -1.79
CA PHE A 357 -27.38 -3.11 -0.40
C PHE A 357 -26.25 -2.78 0.59
N ILE A 358 -25.03 -3.31 0.35
CA ILE A 358 -23.89 -3.10 1.25
C ILE A 358 -23.47 -1.64 1.25
N ASN A 359 -23.52 -0.92 0.13
CA ASN A 359 -23.09 0.47 0.01
C ASN A 359 -24.26 1.47 -0.01
N ASN A 360 -25.45 1.09 0.47
CA ASN A 360 -26.60 1.99 0.49
C ASN A 360 -26.40 3.10 1.54
N GLU A 361 -26.36 4.35 1.09
CA GLU A 361 -26.31 5.57 1.92
C GLU A 361 -27.62 6.36 1.86
N ALA A 362 -28.66 5.84 1.20
CA ALA A 362 -29.93 6.51 1.08
C ALA A 362 -30.61 6.67 2.46
N THR A 363 -31.33 7.78 2.58
CA THR A 363 -32.19 8.09 3.72
C THR A 363 -33.64 8.15 3.27
N ASN A 364 -34.55 7.85 4.18
CA ASN A 364 -35.98 7.88 3.95
C ASN A 364 -36.66 8.63 5.11
N ASP A 365 -37.71 9.40 4.80
CA ASP A 365 -38.47 10.13 5.80
C ASP A 365 -39.66 9.28 6.25
N ILE A 366 -39.61 8.81 7.49
CA ILE A 366 -40.70 8.05 8.11
C ILE A 366 -41.16 8.86 9.32
N ASP A 367 -42.44 9.23 9.33
CA ASP A 367 -43.07 9.98 10.42
C ASP A 367 -42.38 11.32 10.76
N GLY A 368 -41.78 11.97 9.75
CA GLY A 368 -41.09 13.25 9.92
C GLY A 368 -39.65 13.16 10.40
N GLU A 369 -39.12 11.95 10.63
CA GLU A 369 -37.69 11.71 10.90
C GLU A 369 -36.98 11.13 9.68
N THR A 370 -35.81 11.69 9.37
CA THR A 370 -34.91 11.16 8.35
C THR A 370 -34.14 9.96 8.92
N ILE A 371 -34.35 8.79 8.33
CA ILE A 371 -33.80 7.51 8.76
C ILE A 371 -32.90 6.94 7.66
N GLU A 372 -31.70 6.48 8.04
CA GLU A 372 -30.83 5.72 7.13
C GLU A 372 -31.48 4.38 6.78
N GLU A 373 -31.55 4.06 5.47
CA GLU A 373 -32.13 2.80 5.01
C GLU A 373 -31.25 1.59 5.42
N ARG A 374 -29.93 1.77 5.47
CA ARG A 374 -28.96 0.73 5.86
C ARG A 374 -28.60 0.83 7.33
N GLN A 375 -29.38 0.17 8.17
CA GLN A 375 -29.10 0.06 9.61
C GLN A 375 -29.28 -1.37 10.13
N SER A 376 -28.50 -1.74 11.14
CA SER A 376 -28.68 -3.02 11.82
C SER A 376 -30.03 -3.07 12.54
N LEU A 377 -30.68 -4.24 12.57
CA LEU A 377 -31.97 -4.42 13.26
C LEU A 377 -31.95 -3.92 14.72
N SER A 378 -30.80 -4.09 15.40
CA SER A 378 -30.58 -3.61 16.76
C SER A 378 -30.55 -2.10 16.92
N LYS A 379 -30.16 -1.35 15.87
CA LYS A 379 -30.20 0.12 15.85
C LYS A 379 -31.59 0.62 15.48
N ALA A 380 -32.26 -0.04 14.53
CA ALA A 380 -33.63 0.26 14.12
C ALA A 380 -34.66 0.04 15.26
N LEU A 381 -34.45 -0.99 16.08
CA LEU A 381 -35.35 -1.34 17.20
C LEU A 381 -34.97 -0.69 18.52
N LYS A 382 -33.93 0.16 18.55
CA LYS A 382 -33.53 0.84 19.78
C LYS A 382 -34.52 1.97 20.05
N PRO A 383 -35.21 1.99 21.20
CA PRO A 383 -36.10 3.09 21.53
C PRO A 383 -35.29 4.39 21.62
N LYS A 384 -35.67 5.36 20.80
CA LYS A 384 -35.18 6.73 20.86
C LYS A 384 -36.12 7.52 21.78
N ALA A 385 -35.57 8.50 22.49
CA ALA A 385 -36.40 9.44 23.24
C ALA A 385 -37.10 10.36 22.24
N ASP A 386 -38.42 10.56 22.38
CA ASP A 386 -39.12 11.65 21.70
C ASP A 386 -38.48 12.97 22.13
N ASN A 387 -38.16 13.83 21.15
CA ASN A 387 -37.59 15.16 21.39
C ASN A 387 -38.56 16.08 22.14
#